data_AF-A0A9J6FHU7-F1
#
_entry.id   AF-A0A9J6FHU7-F1
#
_cell.length_a   1.000
_cell.length_b   1.000
_cell.length_c   1.000
_cell.angle_alpha   90.00
_cell.angle_beta   90.00
_cell.angle_gamma   90.00
#
_symmetry.space_group_name_H-M   'P 1'
#
loop_
_entity.id
_entity.type
_entity.pdbx_description
1 polymer ?
#
loop_
_entity_poly.entity_id
_entity_poly.type
_entity_poly.pdbx_seq_one_letter_code
_entity_poly.pdbx_strand_id
1 'polypeptide(L)'
;MRYDDEWILECMLMRMRSPKLYEHLRREAIMVLPGRTCLKKYLQRFKGGFGLSDNIFNALHEKTKTIGVYSRHGGLLIDEVKLSEHLSVKSAGEYSFTQFLGRVSEENAVRKT
;
A
#
# COMPACT_ATOMS: atom_id res chain seq x y z
N MET A 1 2.69 -23.38 -7.16
CA MET A 1 1.64 -22.70 -7.95
C MET A 1 1.96 -21.21 -7.97
N ARG A 2 2.09 -20.60 -9.14
CA ARG A 2 2.28 -19.15 -9.30
C ARG A 2 0.91 -18.56 -9.63
N TYR A 3 0.44 -17.61 -8.83
CA TYR A 3 -0.81 -16.92 -9.10
C TYR A 3 -0.54 -15.81 -10.10
N ASP A 4 -1.55 -15.53 -10.93
CA ASP A 4 -1.56 -14.36 -11.79
C ASP A 4 -1.69 -13.08 -10.95
N ASP A 5 -1.09 -11.97 -11.40
CA ASP A 5 -1.08 -10.72 -10.66
C ASP A 5 -2.49 -10.09 -10.58
N GLU A 6 -3.34 -10.26 -11.60
CA GLU A 6 -4.73 -9.80 -11.60
C GLU A 6 -5.55 -10.59 -10.57
N TRP A 7 -5.37 -11.91 -10.54
CA TRP A 7 -6.06 -12.76 -9.55
C TRP A 7 -5.66 -12.42 -8.11
N ILE A 8 -4.38 -12.11 -7.89
CA ILE A 8 -3.90 -11.66 -6.58
C ILE A 8 -4.54 -10.32 -6.20
N LEU A 9 -4.67 -9.38 -7.13
CA LEU A 9 -5.32 -8.10 -6.89
C LEU A 9 -6.78 -8.30 -6.46
N GLU A 10 -7.55 -9.13 -7.16
CA GLU A 10 -8.93 -9.48 -6.79
C GLU A 10 -9.01 -10.10 -5.40
N CYS A 11 -8.08 -11.02 -5.09
CA CYS A 11 -7.98 -11.61 -3.75
C CYS A 11 -7.69 -10.55 -2.67
N MET A 12 -6.85 -9.55 -2.96
CA MET A 12 -6.58 -8.45 -2.05
C MET A 12 -7.82 -7.57 -1.83
N LEU A 13 -8.53 -7.20 -2.90
CA LEU A 13 -9.76 -6.41 -2.85
C LEU A 13 -10.85 -7.12 -2.02
N MET A 14 -11.06 -8.42 -2.26
CA MET A 14 -12.00 -9.23 -1.49
C MET A 14 -11.63 -9.27 0.00
N ARG A 15 -10.34 -9.42 0.32
CA ARG A 15 -9.87 -9.40 1.70
C ARG A 15 -10.04 -8.04 2.36
N MET A 16 -9.80 -6.94 1.64
CA MET A 16 -10.04 -5.57 2.13
C MET A 16 -11.52 -5.34 2.44
N ARG A 17 -12.42 -5.89 1.61
CA ARG A 17 -13.87 -5.83 1.82
C ARG A 17 -14.32 -6.60 3.07
N SER A 18 -13.84 -7.83 3.25
CA SER A 18 -14.13 -8.64 4.44
C SER A 18 -13.08 -9.74 4.66
N PRO A 19 -12.17 -9.57 5.64
CA PRO A 19 -11.19 -10.59 5.97
C PRO A 19 -11.82 -11.90 6.48
N LYS A 20 -12.96 -11.81 7.18
CA LYS A 20 -13.67 -12.99 7.72
C LYS A 20 -14.25 -13.85 6.59
N LEU A 21 -14.91 -13.21 5.62
CA LEU A 21 -15.47 -13.91 4.46
C LEU A 21 -14.36 -14.57 3.65
N TYR A 22 -13.26 -13.84 3.41
CA TYR A 22 -12.11 -14.37 2.69
C TYR A 22 -11.55 -15.65 3.31
N GLU A 23 -11.36 -15.69 4.63
CA GLU A 23 -10.87 -16.91 5.30
C GLU A 23 -11.90 -18.03 5.33
N HIS A 24 -13.19 -17.71 5.44
CA HIS A 24 -14.25 -18.71 5.37
C HIS A 24 -14.25 -19.42 4.01
N LEU A 25 -14.27 -18.66 2.91
CA LEU A 25 -14.20 -19.20 1.54
C LEU A 25 -12.96 -20.06 1.32
N ARG A 26 -11.82 -19.65 1.89
CA ARG A 26 -10.56 -20.39 1.80
C ARG A 26 -10.59 -21.68 2.63
N ARG A 27 -11.12 -21.64 3.85
CA ARG A 27 -11.13 -22.79 4.77
C ARG A 27 -12.10 -23.87 4.32
N GLU A 28 -13.28 -23.48 3.84
CA GLU A 28 -14.28 -24.40 3.30
C GLU A 28 -13.95 -24.83 1.85
N ALA A 29 -12.77 -24.46 1.33
CA ALA A 29 -12.30 -24.80 -0.02
C ALA A 29 -13.27 -24.45 -1.16
N ILE A 30 -14.11 -23.42 -0.97
CA ILE A 30 -15.08 -22.96 -1.97
C ILE A 30 -14.36 -22.36 -3.19
N MET A 31 -13.22 -21.71 -2.97
CA MET A 31 -12.35 -21.17 -4.03
C MET A 31 -10.87 -21.36 -3.68
N VAL A 32 -10.03 -21.44 -4.72
CA VAL A 32 -8.57 -21.53 -4.59
C VAL A 32 -7.99 -20.16 -4.22
N LEU A 33 -8.01 -19.85 -2.92
CA LEU A 33 -7.56 -18.57 -2.39
C LEU A 33 -6.14 -18.66 -1.79
N PRO A 34 -5.23 -17.71 -2.11
CA PRO A 34 -3.91 -17.66 -1.52
C PRO A 34 -3.97 -17.44 0.01
N GLY A 35 -3.01 -18.04 0.71
CA GLY A 35 -2.89 -17.83 2.16
C GLY A 35 -2.44 -16.41 2.51
N ARG A 36 -2.67 -16.02 3.78
CA ARG A 36 -2.27 -14.70 4.32
C ARG A 36 -0.81 -14.33 4.03
N THR A 37 0.11 -15.28 4.25
CA THR A 37 1.54 -15.08 4.02
C THR A 37 1.85 -14.85 2.55
N CYS A 38 1.13 -15.52 1.64
CA CYS A 38 1.26 -15.30 0.20
C CYS A 38 0.83 -13.87 -0.15
N LEU A 39 -0.38 -13.46 0.24
CA LEU A 39 -0.86 -12.10 -0.01
C LEU A 39 0.08 -11.03 0.57
N LYS A 40 0.64 -11.24 1.77
CA LYS A 40 1.61 -10.31 2.36
C LYS A 40 2.88 -10.19 1.52
N LYS A 41 3.41 -11.29 0.97
CA LYS A 41 4.58 -11.27 0.08
C LYS A 41 4.31 -10.51 -1.22
N TYR A 42 3.12 -10.66 -1.79
CA TYR A 42 2.73 -9.87 -2.96
C TYR A 42 2.54 -8.39 -2.60
N LEU A 43 1.94 -8.08 -1.45
CA LEU A 43 1.76 -6.71 -0.99
C LEU A 43 3.09 -5.98 -0.79
N GLN A 44 4.12 -6.68 -0.31
CA GLN A 44 5.48 -6.13 -0.16
C GLN A 44 6.13 -5.71 -1.48
N ARG A 45 5.64 -6.19 -2.63
CA ARG A 45 6.13 -5.73 -3.95
C ARG A 45 5.68 -4.30 -4.25
N PHE A 46 4.54 -3.89 -3.69
CA PHE A 46 4.08 -2.51 -3.77
C PHE A 46 4.89 -1.67 -2.79
N LYS A 47 5.91 -0.97 -3.31
CA LYS A 47 6.68 -0.01 -2.53
C LYS A 47 5.81 1.21 -2.24
N GLY A 48 5.29 1.29 -1.02
CA GLY A 48 4.73 2.53 -0.47
C GLY A 48 5.87 3.46 -0.08
N GLY A 49 5.85 4.68 -0.58
CA GLY A 49 6.77 5.76 -0.20
C GLY A 49 6.00 6.95 0.40
N PHE A 50 6.73 7.88 0.99
CA PHE A 50 6.17 9.18 1.36
C PHE A 50 6.08 10.08 0.13
N GLY A 51 5.06 10.94 0.11
CA GLY A 51 4.83 11.89 -0.98
C GLY A 51 4.00 11.33 -2.13
N LEU A 52 4.07 12.06 -3.23
CA LEU A 52 3.32 11.82 -4.45
C LEU A 52 4.08 10.81 -5.34
N SER A 53 3.46 9.68 -5.67
CA SER A 53 4.13 8.65 -6.47
C SER A 53 3.89 8.84 -7.97
N ASP A 54 4.96 8.92 -8.75
CA ASP A 54 4.90 9.08 -10.22
C ASP A 54 4.09 7.97 -10.91
N ASN A 55 4.15 6.74 -10.39
CA ASN A 55 3.38 5.62 -10.91
C ASN A 55 1.86 5.88 -10.86
N ILE A 56 1.36 6.56 -9.81
CA ILE A 56 -0.04 6.93 -9.71
C ILE A 56 -0.37 8.02 -10.72
N PHE A 57 0.48 9.04 -10.88
CA PHE A 57 0.25 10.09 -11.87
C PHE A 57 0.27 9.55 -13.30
N ASN A 58 1.17 8.63 -13.61
CA ASN A 58 1.22 7.95 -14.90
C ASN A 58 -0.07 7.14 -15.15
N ALA A 59 -0.53 6.38 -14.15
CA ALA A 59 -1.78 5.64 -14.27
C ALA A 59 -3.00 6.56 -14.43
N LEU A 60 -3.05 7.68 -13.69
CA LEU A 60 -4.09 8.70 -13.81
C LEU A 60 -4.05 9.38 -15.19
N HIS A 61 -2.86 9.66 -15.72
CA HIS A 61 -2.68 10.23 -17.05
C HIS A 61 -3.25 9.30 -18.11
N GLU A 62 -2.91 8.01 -18.09
CA GLU A 62 -3.46 7.04 -19.03
C GLU A 62 -4.99 6.93 -18.93
N LYS A 63 -5.53 6.92 -17.70
CA LYS A 63 -6.98 6.86 -17.48
C LYS A 63 -7.71 8.11 -17.94
N THR A 64 -7.09 9.29 -17.85
CA THR A 64 -7.72 10.57 -18.18
C THR A 64 -7.71 10.89 -19.68
N LYS A 65 -6.89 10.21 -20.49
CA LYS A 65 -6.91 10.33 -21.97
C LYS A 65 -8.28 10.04 -22.57
N THR A 66 -9.00 9.07 -22.03
CA THR A 66 -10.32 8.66 -22.52
C THR A 66 -11.46 9.47 -21.91
N ILE A 67 -11.19 10.35 -20.95
CA ILE A 67 -12.20 11.14 -20.25
C ILE A 67 -12.44 12.45 -21.01
N GLY A 68 -13.71 12.85 -21.13
CA GLY A 68 -14.10 14.12 -21.77
C GLY A 68 -13.56 15.34 -21.03
N VAL A 69 -13.29 16.44 -21.75
CA VAL A 69 -12.62 17.65 -21.24
C VAL A 69 -13.29 18.19 -19.97
N TYR A 70 -14.62 18.23 -19.93
CA TYR A 70 -15.37 18.74 -18.77
C TYR A 70 -15.27 17.83 -17.54
N SER A 71 -15.05 16.53 -17.73
CA SER A 71 -14.93 15.54 -16.65
C SER A 71 -13.50 15.36 -16.13
N ARG A 72 -12.52 16.09 -16.68
CA ARG A 72 -11.12 16.09 -16.19
C ARG A 72 -10.86 17.10 -15.07
N HIS A 73 -11.79 18.02 -14.84
CA HIS A 73 -11.66 19.03 -13.80
C HIS A 73 -12.03 18.42 -12.44
N GLY A 74 -11.16 18.61 -11.45
CA GLY A 74 -11.38 18.15 -10.08
C GLY A 74 -10.65 19.07 -9.09
N GLY A 75 -11.05 19.01 -7.82
CA GLY A 75 -10.38 19.70 -6.72
C GLY A 75 -9.45 18.77 -5.97
N LEU A 76 -8.30 19.29 -5.53
CA LEU A 76 -7.42 18.60 -4.59
C LEU A 76 -7.73 19.09 -3.17
N LEU A 77 -8.36 18.23 -2.37
CA LEU A 77 -8.59 18.49 -0.95
C LEU A 77 -7.53 17.76 -0.14
N ILE A 78 -6.81 18.50 0.70
CA ILE A 78 -5.78 17.97 1.59
C ILE A 78 -6.19 18.32 3.01
N ASP A 79 -6.18 17.32 3.87
CA ASP A 79 -6.43 17.46 5.30
C ASP A 79 -5.46 16.55 6.07
N GLU A 80 -5.26 16.86 7.34
CA GLU A 80 -4.27 16.23 8.21
C GLU A 80 -4.95 15.32 9.23
N VAL A 81 -4.38 14.13 9.47
CA VAL A 81 -4.89 13.18 10.46
C VAL A 81 -3.87 13.01 11.58
N LYS A 82 -4.27 13.31 12.81
CA LYS A 82 -3.43 13.08 14.00
C LYS A 82 -3.30 11.58 14.28
N LEU A 83 -2.06 11.09 14.27
CA LEU A 83 -1.71 9.72 14.62
C LEU A 83 -1.11 9.65 16.04
N SER A 84 -1.19 8.48 16.67
CA SER A 84 -0.50 8.22 17.93
C SER A 84 1.00 8.15 17.70
N GLU A 85 1.77 8.82 18.56
CA GLU A 85 3.23 8.80 18.49
C GLU A 85 3.75 7.46 19.02
N HIS A 86 4.54 6.76 18.21
CA HIS A 86 5.13 5.48 18.58
C HIS A 86 6.39 5.21 17.73
N LEU A 87 7.40 4.59 18.34
CA LEU A 87 8.60 4.12 17.65
C LEU A 87 8.44 2.63 17.34
N SER A 88 8.47 2.27 16.05
CA SER A 88 8.39 0.88 15.62
C SER A 88 9.69 0.43 14.96
N VAL A 89 10.18 -0.74 15.36
CA VAL A 89 11.36 -1.38 14.75
C VAL A 89 10.87 -2.44 13.78
N LYS A 90 11.27 -2.32 12.51
CA LYS A 90 11.00 -3.35 11.50
C LYS A 90 12.04 -4.46 11.60
N SER A 91 11.67 -5.66 11.13
CA SER A 91 12.48 -6.88 11.18
C SER A 91 13.83 -6.83 10.44
N ALA A 92 14.16 -5.72 9.76
CA ALA A 92 15.42 -5.50 9.06
C ALA A 92 16.34 -4.45 9.76
N GLY A 93 16.02 -4.04 10.99
CA GLY A 93 16.76 -2.99 11.71
C GLY A 93 16.43 -1.56 11.26
N GLU A 94 15.47 -1.41 10.35
CA GLU A 94 14.91 -0.11 9.98
C GLU A 94 13.99 0.41 11.09
N TYR A 95 14.24 1.66 11.51
CA TYR A 95 13.36 2.39 12.41
C TYR A 95 12.30 3.13 11.59
N SER A 96 11.02 2.89 11.89
CA SER A 96 9.93 3.76 11.43
C SER A 96 9.37 4.51 12.61
N PHE A 97 9.58 5.81 12.59
CA PHE A 97 8.99 6.75 13.52
C PHE A 97 7.68 7.26 12.91
N THR A 98 6.56 7.14 13.63
CA THR A 98 5.32 7.81 13.24
C THR A 98 5.21 9.12 14.03
N GLN A 99 5.80 10.21 13.52
CA GLN A 99 5.53 11.59 13.95
C GLN A 99 4.91 12.32 12.78
N PHE A 100 3.91 13.13 13.07
CA PHE A 100 3.13 13.80 12.05
C PHE A 100 3.91 14.94 11.34
N LEU A 101 4.94 15.53 11.95
CA LEU A 101 5.96 16.37 11.29
C LEU A 101 6.96 16.81 12.37
N GLY A 102 8.19 16.32 12.27
CA GLY A 102 9.33 16.78 13.06
C GLY A 102 10.57 16.53 12.22
N ARG A 103 11.38 17.58 11.99
CA ARG A 103 12.57 17.57 11.13
C ARG A 103 13.35 16.26 11.27
N VAL A 104 13.51 15.52 10.16
CA VAL A 104 14.63 14.61 10.01
C VAL A 104 15.87 15.50 9.85
N SER A 105 16.52 15.85 10.96
CA SER A 105 17.92 16.28 10.87
C SER A 105 18.72 15.06 10.44
N GLU A 106 19.41 15.18 9.30
CA GLU A 106 20.45 14.26 8.87
C GLU A 106 21.60 14.28 9.87
N GLU A 107 21.50 13.53 10.96
CA GLU A 107 22.65 13.15 11.76
C GLU A 107 22.59 11.66 12.00
N ASN A 108 23.26 10.94 11.09
CA ASN A 108 24.19 9.84 11.37
C ASN A 108 24.51 9.09 10.07
N ALA A 109 25.00 9.82 9.07
CA ALA A 109 26.02 9.25 8.21
C ALA A 109 27.33 9.24 9.01
N VAL A 110 28.06 8.13 8.97
CA VAL A 110 29.34 7.87 9.66
C VAL A 110 29.21 7.34 11.09
N ARG A 111 29.00 6.02 11.18
CA ARG A 111 29.85 5.12 11.98
C ARG A 111 29.81 3.72 11.34
N LYS A 112 30.66 3.52 10.34
CA LYS A 112 31.14 2.19 9.95
C LYS A 112 32.52 2.01 10.59
N THR A 113 32.62 0.95 11.39
CA THR A 113 33.83 0.20 11.81
C THR A 113 35.01 0.99 12.34
#